data_AF-A0A2V8R139-F1
#
_entry.id   AF-A0A2V8R139-F1
#
_cell.length_a   1.000
_cell.length_b   1.000
_cell.length_c   1.000
_cell.angle_alpha   90.00
_cell.angle_beta   90.00
_cell.angle_gamma   90.00
#
_symmetry.space_group_name_H-M   'P 1'
#
loop_
_entity.id
_entity.type
_entity.pdbx_description
1 polymer ?
#
loop_
_entity_poly.entity_id
_entity_poly.type
_entity_poly.pdbx_seq_one_letter_code
_entity_poly.pdbx_strand_id
1 'polypeptide(L)'
;MSSAKTQPARGMRDFLPADVRKREYVIGVIKEVYERYGFEPLETPAVENIETLMGKYGEEGNQLIFKILKRGEHEKTGEADLALRYDLTVPLARVVAQYQNELPKFFKRYQIQPVWRAAMSMCWDRSRWWWRRKFARPRVMRSQRLVSTISRFD
;
A
#
# COMPACT_ATOMS: atom_id res chain seq x y z
N MET A 1 -9.92 33.80 19.68
CA MET A 1 -10.06 32.37 19.26
C MET A 1 -8.88 32.03 18.38
N SER A 2 -8.17 30.92 18.64
CA SER A 2 -7.05 30.53 17.78
C SER A 2 -7.61 30.18 16.39
N SER A 3 -7.00 30.74 15.34
CA SER A 3 -7.37 30.41 13.97
C SER A 3 -7.10 28.91 13.73
N ALA A 4 -8.13 28.14 13.44
CA ALA A 4 -7.97 26.73 13.11
C ALA A 4 -7.09 26.58 11.86
N LYS A 5 -6.09 25.70 11.90
CA LYS A 5 -5.30 25.36 10.71
C LYS A 5 -6.16 24.48 9.81
N THR A 6 -6.47 24.97 8.61
CA THR A 6 -7.30 24.29 7.61
C THR A 6 -6.50 23.48 6.59
N GLN A 7 -5.17 23.61 6.59
CA GLN A 7 -4.29 22.90 5.67
C GLN A 7 -4.16 21.42 6.07
N PRO A 8 -4.05 20.49 5.10
CA PRO A 8 -3.82 19.09 5.38
C PRO A 8 -2.48 18.86 6.10
N ALA A 9 -2.37 17.75 6.83
CA ALA A 9 -1.15 17.37 7.51
C ALA A 9 0.04 17.29 6.53
N ARG A 10 1.26 17.55 7.03
CA ARG A 10 2.47 17.56 6.19
C ARG A 10 2.60 16.24 5.41
N GLY A 11 2.72 16.35 4.10
CA GLY A 11 2.80 15.20 3.19
C GLY A 11 1.45 14.65 2.72
N MET A 12 0.34 15.18 3.21
CA MET A 12 -1.01 14.85 2.74
C MET A 12 -1.51 15.95 1.79
N ARG A 13 -2.41 15.58 0.88
CA ARG A 13 -3.04 16.51 -0.07
C ARG A 13 -4.46 16.08 -0.39
N ASP A 14 -5.31 17.06 -0.66
CA ASP A 14 -6.66 16.81 -1.12
C ASP A 14 -6.70 16.60 -2.64
N PHE A 15 -7.62 15.75 -3.08
CA PHE A 15 -7.95 15.57 -4.49
C PHE A 15 -9.37 16.08 -4.71
N LEU A 16 -9.50 17.06 -5.60
CA LEU A 16 -10.79 17.64 -5.94
C LEU A 16 -11.56 16.73 -6.91
N PRO A 17 -12.89 16.90 -7.07
CA PRO A 17 -13.71 15.97 -7.83
C PRO A 17 -13.23 15.69 -9.27
N ALA A 18 -12.66 16.69 -9.95
CA ALA A 18 -12.13 16.51 -11.30
C ALA A 18 -10.94 15.54 -11.37
N ASP A 19 -10.09 15.52 -10.33
CA ASP A 19 -8.95 14.61 -10.26
C ASP A 19 -9.37 13.22 -9.80
N VAL A 20 -10.33 13.15 -8.86
CA VAL A 20 -10.90 11.88 -8.37
C VAL A 20 -11.56 11.12 -9.52
N ARG A 21 -12.41 11.75 -10.33
CA ARG A 21 -13.05 11.11 -11.50
C ARG A 21 -12.05 10.54 -12.50
N LYS A 22 -10.95 11.27 -12.78
CA LYS A 22 -9.89 10.77 -13.68
C LYS A 22 -9.21 9.53 -13.12
N ARG A 23 -9.00 9.48 -11.80
CA ARG A 23 -8.41 8.32 -11.13
C ARG A 23 -9.35 7.12 -11.15
N GLU A 24 -10.62 7.33 -10.85
CA GLU A 24 -11.65 6.29 -10.88
C GLU A 24 -11.75 5.66 -12.26
N TYR A 25 -11.70 6.46 -13.33
CA TYR A 25 -11.67 5.94 -14.70
C TYR A 25 -10.48 5.00 -14.95
N VAL A 26 -9.27 5.43 -14.58
CA VAL A 26 -8.05 4.61 -14.76
C VAL A 26 -8.09 3.34 -13.92
N ILE A 27 -8.55 3.44 -12.67
CA ILE A 27 -8.72 2.29 -11.77
C ILE A 27 -9.75 1.32 -12.36
N GLY A 28 -10.86 1.80 -12.91
CA GLY A 28 -11.88 0.98 -13.57
C GLY A 28 -11.30 0.15 -14.71
N VAL A 29 -10.57 0.78 -15.64
CA VAL A 29 -9.90 0.07 -16.74
C VAL A 29 -8.94 -1.00 -16.23
N ILE A 30 -8.19 -0.72 -15.17
CA ILE A 30 -7.27 -1.69 -14.56
C ILE A 30 -8.03 -2.89 -13.96
N LYS A 31 -9.12 -2.62 -13.22
CA LYS A 31 -9.98 -3.67 -12.63
C LYS A 31 -10.54 -4.59 -13.71
N GLU A 32 -11.12 -4.01 -14.77
CA GLU A 32 -11.68 -4.75 -15.91
C GLU A 32 -10.64 -5.66 -16.59
N VAL A 33 -9.38 -5.21 -16.67
CA VAL A 33 -8.30 -6.06 -17.20
C VAL A 33 -8.04 -7.24 -16.26
N TYR A 34 -7.86 -7.00 -14.96
CA TYR A 34 -7.60 -8.06 -13.99
C TYR A 34 -8.73 -9.08 -13.92
N GLU A 35 -9.98 -8.62 -13.88
CA GLU A 35 -11.17 -9.46 -13.81
C GLU A 35 -11.32 -10.34 -15.06
N ARG A 36 -10.99 -9.82 -16.25
CA ARG A 36 -10.94 -10.64 -17.48
C ARG A 36 -9.93 -11.78 -17.44
N TYR A 37 -8.87 -11.68 -16.62
CA TYR A 37 -7.89 -12.75 -16.41
C TYR A 37 -8.21 -13.64 -15.20
N GLY A 38 -9.40 -13.49 -14.59
CA GLY A 38 -9.86 -14.27 -13.45
C GLY A 38 -9.15 -13.91 -12.14
N PHE A 39 -8.76 -12.64 -11.96
CA PHE A 39 -8.31 -12.13 -10.67
C PHE A 39 -9.50 -11.55 -9.91
N GLU A 40 -9.57 -11.85 -8.61
CA GLU A 40 -10.61 -11.35 -7.72
C GLU A 40 -10.13 -10.14 -6.90
N PRO A 41 -11.01 -9.20 -6.54
CA PRO A 41 -10.66 -8.09 -5.65
C PRO A 41 -10.38 -8.61 -4.22
N LEU A 42 -9.32 -8.13 -3.60
CA LEU A 42 -9.04 -8.33 -2.17
C LEU A 42 -8.80 -6.99 -1.49
N GLU A 43 -9.42 -6.79 -0.34
CA GLU A 43 -9.15 -5.64 0.52
C GLU A 43 -8.66 -6.09 1.88
N THR A 44 -7.58 -5.47 2.35
CA THR A 44 -7.13 -5.62 3.72
C THR A 44 -7.33 -4.32 4.50
N PRO A 45 -7.41 -4.39 5.84
CA PRO A 45 -7.47 -3.21 6.69
C PRO A 45 -6.32 -2.23 6.42
N ALA A 46 -6.57 -0.94 6.64
CA ALA A 46 -5.52 0.09 6.58
C ALA A 46 -4.54 0.00 7.75
N VAL A 47 -5.02 -0.52 8.88
CA VAL A 47 -4.31 -0.68 10.13
C VAL A 47 -4.09 -2.16 10.38
N GLU A 48 -2.85 -2.54 10.67
CA GLU A 48 -2.42 -3.90 10.97
C GLU A 48 -1.70 -3.92 12.33
N ASN A 49 -1.60 -5.11 12.94
CA ASN A 49 -0.80 -5.28 14.15
C ASN A 49 0.67 -5.00 13.86
N ILE A 50 1.35 -4.28 14.75
CA ILE A 50 2.75 -3.90 14.55
C ILE A 50 3.65 -5.14 14.38
N GLU A 51 3.35 -6.22 15.10
CA GLU A 51 4.03 -7.51 15.04
C GLU A 51 3.96 -8.17 13.65
N THR A 52 2.90 -7.90 12.89
CA THR A 52 2.76 -8.41 11.51
C THR A 52 3.73 -7.72 10.55
N LEU A 53 4.01 -6.44 10.79
CA LEU A 53 4.86 -5.62 9.90
C LEU A 53 6.33 -5.61 10.32
N MET A 54 6.62 -5.78 11.60
CA MET A 54 7.96 -5.72 12.14
C MET A 54 8.87 -6.83 11.62
N GLY A 55 10.12 -6.48 11.34
CA GLY A 55 11.17 -7.42 10.93
C GLY A 55 11.09 -7.88 9.47
N LYS A 56 10.08 -7.45 8.70
CA LYS A 56 9.94 -7.80 7.28
C LYS A 56 10.69 -6.85 6.35
N TYR A 57 10.96 -5.62 6.79
CA TYR A 57 11.52 -4.56 5.95
C TYR A 57 12.96 -4.15 6.34
N GLY A 58 13.62 -4.93 7.20
CA GLY A 58 14.91 -4.56 7.78
C GLY A 58 14.81 -3.39 8.77
N GLU A 59 15.95 -3.00 9.35
CA GLU A 59 15.98 -1.93 10.36
C GLU A 59 15.59 -0.56 9.78
N GLU A 60 16.07 -0.24 8.58
CA GLU A 60 15.73 1.00 7.88
C GLU A 60 14.24 1.07 7.52
N GLY A 61 13.66 -0.04 7.05
CA GLY A 61 12.24 -0.10 6.69
C GLY A 61 11.32 0.03 7.89
N ASN A 62 11.71 -0.49 9.05
CA ASN A 62 10.94 -0.37 10.29
C ASN A 62 10.79 1.09 10.76
N GLN A 63 11.76 1.97 10.44
CA GLN A 63 11.69 3.40 10.75
C GLN A 63 10.66 4.15 9.90
N LEU A 64 10.30 3.60 8.73
CA LEU A 64 9.38 4.22 7.78
C LEU A 64 7.91 3.85 8.02
N ILE A 65 7.62 3.00 9.02
CA ILE A 65 6.26 2.56 9.34
C ILE A 65 5.58 3.61 10.22
N PHE A 66 4.37 4.03 9.84
CA PHE A 66 3.54 4.85 10.70
C PHE A 66 2.93 4.01 11.82
N LYS A 67 3.41 4.24 13.04
CA LYS A 67 2.92 3.60 14.26
C LYS A 67 1.75 4.37 14.85
N ILE A 68 0.78 3.64 15.39
CA ILE A 68 -0.40 4.16 16.08
C ILE A 68 -0.22 3.81 17.56
N LEU A 69 -0.27 4.85 18.40
CA LEU A 69 -0.12 4.70 19.85
C LEU A 69 -1.37 4.03 20.45
N LYS A 70 -1.15 3.24 21.51
CA LYS A 70 -2.23 2.68 22.33
C LYS A 70 -3.09 3.81 22.88
N ARG A 71 -4.41 3.65 22.78
CA ARG A 71 -5.37 4.61 23.34
C ARG A 71 -5.69 4.26 24.80
N GLY A 72 -6.00 5.27 25.62
CA GLY A 72 -6.43 5.07 27.01
C GLY A 72 -5.28 5.19 28.01
N GLU A 73 -5.33 4.43 29.10
CA GLU A 73 -4.37 4.54 30.21
C GLU A 73 -2.90 4.35 29.79
N HIS A 74 -2.67 3.58 28.72
CA HIS A 74 -1.36 3.33 28.13
C HIS A 74 -0.90 4.40 27.14
N GLU A 75 -1.67 5.45 26.88
CA GLU A 75 -1.26 6.56 25.99
C GLU A 75 0.01 7.26 26.52
N LYS A 76 0.16 7.32 27.86
CA LYS A 76 1.30 7.94 28.53
C LYS A 76 2.59 7.13 28.41
N THR A 77 2.54 5.84 28.10
CA THR A 77 3.74 5.00 27.99
C THR A 77 4.43 5.16 26.64
N GLY A 78 3.76 5.75 25.64
CA GLY A 78 4.30 5.91 24.29
C GLY A 78 4.41 4.60 23.51
N GLU A 79 3.78 3.53 23.98
CA GLU A 79 3.76 2.25 23.30
C GLU A 79 2.80 2.27 22.10
N ALA A 80 3.23 1.65 20.99
CA ALA A 80 2.42 1.43 19.80
C ALA A 80 2.17 -0.07 19.61
N ASP A 81 0.90 -0.44 19.43
CA ASP A 81 0.44 -1.80 19.13
C ASP A 81 0.00 -1.97 17.68
N LEU A 82 -0.44 -0.88 17.05
CA LEU A 82 -0.96 -0.84 15.71
C LEU A 82 -0.09 -0.01 14.76
N ALA A 83 -0.18 -0.28 13.48
CA ALA A 83 0.53 0.46 12.45
C ALA A 83 -0.26 0.53 11.13
N LEU A 84 -0.07 1.60 10.37
CA LEU A 84 -0.62 1.69 9.01
C LEU A 84 0.15 0.76 8.07
N ARG A 85 -0.56 0.11 7.14
CA ARG A 85 0.06 -0.78 6.16
C ARG A 85 1.12 -0.06 5.31
N TYR A 86 2.29 -0.68 5.23
CA TYR A 86 3.44 -0.18 4.49
C TYR A 86 3.42 -0.62 3.01
N ASP A 87 2.92 -1.83 2.76
CA ASP A 87 2.69 -2.39 1.44
C ASP A 87 1.43 -3.28 1.41
N LEU A 88 1.23 -3.99 0.29
CA LEU A 88 0.11 -4.91 0.08
C LEU A 88 0.55 -6.39 0.11
N THR A 89 1.85 -6.66 0.29
CA THR A 89 2.41 -8.02 0.24
C THR A 89 2.39 -8.66 1.62
N VAL A 90 2.77 -7.92 2.67
CA VAL A 90 2.73 -8.43 4.04
C VAL A 90 1.28 -8.68 4.50
N PRO A 91 0.32 -7.76 4.28
CA PRO A 91 -1.09 -8.05 4.55
C PRO A 91 -1.63 -9.24 3.74
N LEU A 92 -1.18 -9.43 2.49
CA LEU A 92 -1.54 -10.62 1.72
C LEU A 92 -1.01 -11.90 2.40
N ALA A 93 0.25 -11.93 2.81
CA ALA A 93 0.82 -13.09 3.48
C ALA A 93 0.04 -13.44 4.76
N ARG A 94 -0.39 -12.44 5.53
CA ARG A 94 -1.28 -12.62 6.68
C ARG A 94 -2.61 -13.25 6.27
N VAL A 95 -3.26 -12.74 5.23
CA VAL A 95 -4.53 -13.29 4.71
C VAL A 95 -4.35 -14.75 4.29
N VAL A 96 -3.29 -15.08 3.56
CA VAL A 96 -3.02 -16.45 3.14
C VAL A 96 -2.79 -17.36 4.35
N ALA A 97 -2.02 -16.92 5.34
CA ALA A 97 -1.79 -17.70 6.56
C ALA A 97 -3.07 -17.92 7.38
N GLN A 98 -3.91 -16.89 7.51
CA GLN A 98 -5.15 -16.93 8.29
C GLN A 98 -6.23 -17.79 7.62
N TYR A 99 -6.40 -17.65 6.30
CA TYR A 99 -7.50 -18.24 5.54
C TYR A 99 -7.05 -19.40 4.65
N GLN A 100 -5.91 -20.03 4.94
CA GLN A 100 -5.32 -21.10 4.11
C GLN A 100 -6.28 -22.26 3.80
N ASN A 101 -7.22 -22.55 4.70
CA ASN A 101 -8.20 -23.64 4.54
C ASN A 101 -9.45 -23.24 3.76
N GLU A 102 -9.72 -21.93 3.64
CA GLU A 102 -10.88 -21.37 2.94
C GLU A 102 -10.52 -20.92 1.52
N LEU A 103 -9.26 -20.54 1.31
CA LEU A 103 -8.77 -20.06 0.02
C LEU A 103 -8.58 -21.20 -0.98
N PRO A 104 -8.88 -20.98 -2.26
CA PRO A 104 -8.58 -21.97 -3.29
C PRO A 104 -7.07 -22.14 -3.43
N LYS A 105 -6.64 -23.35 -3.81
CA LYS A 105 -5.23 -23.69 -4.07
C LYS A 105 -4.54 -22.69 -5.01
N PHE A 106 -5.28 -22.14 -5.97
CA PHE A 106 -4.81 -21.09 -6.88
C PHE A 106 -5.58 -19.80 -6.65
N PHE A 107 -5.14 -19.01 -5.67
CA PHE A 107 -5.75 -17.73 -5.35
C PHE A 107 -5.17 -16.59 -6.20
N LYS A 108 -5.94 -16.13 -7.20
CA LYS A 108 -5.59 -14.99 -8.05
C LYS A 108 -6.31 -13.75 -7.57
N ARG A 109 -5.57 -12.76 -7.08
CA ARG A 109 -6.14 -11.55 -6.49
C ARG A 109 -5.47 -10.27 -6.93
N TYR A 110 -6.24 -9.19 -7.05
CA TYR A 110 -5.73 -7.84 -7.23
C TYR A 110 -6.08 -6.95 -6.03
N GLN A 111 -5.24 -5.97 -5.73
CA GLN A 111 -5.45 -5.00 -4.65
C GLN A 111 -5.07 -3.61 -5.14
N ILE A 112 -5.97 -2.64 -4.93
CA ILE A 112 -5.76 -1.23 -5.28
C ILE A 112 -6.13 -0.41 -4.05
N GLN A 113 -5.17 -0.23 -3.14
CA GLN A 113 -5.40 0.41 -1.85
C GLN A 113 -4.26 1.39 -1.52
N PRO A 114 -4.54 2.50 -0.79
CA PRO A 114 -3.50 3.44 -0.38
C PRO A 114 -2.56 2.81 0.65
N VAL A 115 -1.29 3.18 0.62
CA VAL A 115 -0.25 2.76 1.57
C VAL A 115 0.45 3.99 2.16
N TRP A 116 1.00 3.85 3.36
CA TRP A 116 1.57 4.98 4.10
C TRP A 116 3.04 4.73 4.46
N ARG A 117 3.90 5.74 4.24
CA ARG A 117 5.35 5.68 4.51
C ARG A 117 5.85 6.98 5.14
N ALA A 118 6.53 6.86 6.26
CA ALA A 118 7.08 7.98 7.04
C ALA A 118 8.47 8.38 6.50
N ALA A 119 8.57 8.87 5.26
CA ALA A 119 9.83 9.40 4.73
C ALA A 119 9.97 10.91 5.03
N MET A 120 11.11 11.33 5.59
CA MET A 120 11.37 12.72 6.00
C MET A 120 11.59 13.74 4.86
N SER A 121 11.73 13.30 3.61
CA SER A 121 11.69 14.17 2.44
C SER A 121 10.99 13.46 1.27
N MET A 122 10.24 14.23 0.49
CA MET A 122 9.49 13.78 -0.70
C MET A 122 8.30 12.86 -0.45
N CYS A 123 7.21 13.42 0.08
CA CYS A 123 5.91 13.05 -0.46
C CYS A 123 5.72 13.86 -1.75
N TRP A 124 5.74 13.21 -2.92
CA TRP A 124 5.34 13.68 -4.27
C TRP A 124 6.35 14.02 -5.37
N ASP A 125 7.61 14.40 -5.14
CA ASP A 125 8.54 14.68 -6.28
C ASP A 125 9.19 13.42 -6.90
N ARG A 126 8.46 12.30 -6.92
CA ARG A 126 8.76 11.14 -7.78
C ARG A 126 7.55 10.69 -8.62
N SER A 127 6.41 11.36 -8.50
CA SER A 127 5.20 11.05 -9.27
C SER A 127 5.22 11.66 -10.68
N ARG A 128 6.04 12.70 -10.91
CA ARG A 128 6.24 13.31 -12.24
C ARG A 128 7.28 12.57 -13.10
N TRP A 129 8.13 11.75 -12.47
CA TRP A 129 9.20 11.01 -13.16
C TRP A 129 8.83 9.57 -13.54
N TRP A 130 7.87 8.93 -12.85
CA TRP A 130 7.49 7.55 -13.16
C TRP A 130 6.69 7.43 -14.46
N TRP A 131 5.94 8.46 -14.85
CA TRP A 131 5.11 8.44 -16.07
C TRP A 131 5.85 8.85 -17.35
N ARG A 132 6.96 9.60 -17.28
CA ARG A 132 7.65 10.13 -18.48
C ARG A 132 8.72 9.20 -19.07
N ARG A 133 9.04 8.08 -18.41
CA ARG A 133 10.22 7.25 -18.76
C ARG A 133 9.91 5.80 -19.16
N LYS A 134 8.65 5.46 -19.45
CA LYS A 134 8.25 4.13 -19.95
C LYS A 134 7.95 4.06 -21.46
N PHE A 135 7.91 5.19 -22.17
CA PHE A 135 7.64 5.24 -23.61
C PHE A 135 8.65 6.13 -24.36
N ALA A 136 9.86 5.63 -24.54
CA ALA A 136 10.77 6.06 -25.61
C ALA A 136 11.82 4.96 -25.86
N ARG A 137 11.60 4.21 -26.95
CA ARG A 137 12.48 3.39 -27.81
C ARG A 137 13.64 2.54 -27.22
N PRO A 138 13.97 1.40 -27.87
CA PRO A 138 14.55 0.24 -27.21
C PRO A 138 16.08 0.18 -27.35
N ARG A 139 16.78 -0.17 -26.25
CA ARG A 139 18.06 -0.87 -26.31
C ARG A 139 18.28 -1.65 -25.02
N VAL A 140 18.20 -2.97 -25.16
CA VAL A 140 18.79 -4.05 -24.35
C VAL A 140 19.24 -3.66 -22.93
N MET A 141 18.47 -4.02 -21.90
CA MET A 141 19.00 -4.71 -20.72
C MET A 141 17.90 -5.22 -19.78
N ARG A 142 18.06 -6.51 -19.47
CA ARG A 142 17.64 -7.32 -18.32
C ARG A 142 16.41 -6.90 -17.50
N SER A 143 15.47 -7.86 -17.49
CA SER A 143 14.27 -7.95 -16.66
C SER A 143 14.54 -7.74 -15.16
N GLN A 144 13.84 -6.78 -14.58
CA GLN A 144 13.12 -7.01 -13.32
C GLN A 144 11.69 -6.47 -13.49
N ARG A 145 10.79 -7.33 -13.96
CA ARG A 145 9.34 -7.20 -13.73
C ARG A 145 9.06 -7.74 -12.33
N LEU A 146 8.59 -6.90 -11.42
CA LEU A 146 7.86 -7.39 -10.25
C LEU A 146 6.37 -7.21 -10.53
N VAL A 147 5.83 -8.19 -11.26
CA VAL A 147 4.44 -8.62 -11.14
C VAL A 147 4.52 -9.73 -10.10
N SER A 148 3.91 -9.58 -8.93
CA SER A 148 3.84 -10.66 -7.95
C SER A 148 2.95 -11.76 -8.51
N THR A 149 3.58 -12.72 -9.17
CA THR A 149 3.00 -13.90 -9.81
C THR A 149 2.95 -15.04 -8.80
N ILE A 150 1.79 -15.68 -8.69
CA ILE A 150 1.51 -17.06 -8.21
C ILE A 150 2.51 -17.60 -7.18
N SER A 151 2.10 -17.62 -5.91
CA SER A 151 2.68 -18.53 -4.92
C SER A 151 2.30 -19.96 -5.32
N ARG A 152 3.26 -20.74 -5.83
CA ARG A 152 3.20 -22.21 -5.76
C ARG A 152 3.69 -22.60 -4.37
N PHE A 153 2.85 -23.26 -3.60
CA PHE A 153 3.30 -24.12 -2.51
C PHE A 153 3.33 -25.53 -3.08
N ASP A 154 4.55 -26.06 -3.24
CA ASP A 154 4.78 -27.51 -3.25
C ASP A 154 4.69 -28.03 -1.80
#